data_AF-A0AAW7X5V6-F1
#
_entry.id   AF-A0AAW7X5V6-F1
#
_cell.length_a   1.000
_cell.length_b   1.000
_cell.length_c   1.000
_cell.angle_alpha   90.00
_cell.angle_beta   90.00
_cell.angle_gamma   90.00
#
_symmetry.space_group_name_H-M   'P 1'
#
loop_
_entity.id
_entity.type
_entity.pdbx_description
1 polymer ?
#
loop_
_entity_poly.entity_id
_entity_poly.type
_entity_poly.pdbx_seq_one_letter_code
_entity_poly.pdbx_strand_id
1 'polypeptide(L)' 'MEFLEADHPEWQEMWEHLALHPLNNGDPICRSHNTAWEYMGSTQDHHHLRHAIHPATGKIEYVYIERRRAGVAWAQSA' A
#
# COMPACT_ATOMS: atom_id res chain seq x y z
N MET A 1 -12.03 -4.98 -8.68
CA MET A 1 -10.59 -4.88 -8.34
C MET A 1 -9.86 -4.67 -9.65
N GLU A 2 -8.95 -3.69 -9.70
CA GLU A 2 -8.16 -3.33 -10.88
C GLU A 2 -6.66 -3.47 -10.58
N PHE A 3 -5.84 -3.75 -11.59
CA PHE A 3 -4.40 -3.73 -11.48
C PHE A 3 -3.88 -2.48 -12.18
N LEU A 4 -2.98 -1.77 -11.52
CA LEU A 4 -2.34 -0.60 -12.09
C LEU A 4 -1.03 -1.07 -12.72
N GLU A 5 -0.73 -0.53 -13.89
CA GLU A 5 0.58 -0.69 -14.50
C GLU A 5 1.62 0.16 -13.76
N ALA A 6 2.89 -0.20 -13.88
CA ALA A 6 3.98 0.46 -13.15
C ALA A 6 4.21 1.92 -13.56
N ASP A 7 3.70 2.34 -14.73
CA ASP A 7 3.73 3.70 -15.24
C ASP A 7 2.51 4.54 -14.80
N HIS A 8 1.55 3.94 -14.09
CA HIS A 8 0.40 4.65 -13.59
C HIS A 8 0.82 5.70 -12.53
N PRO A 9 0.29 6.93 -12.55
CA PRO A 9 0.71 7.98 -11.61
C PRO A 9 0.59 7.60 -10.14
N GLU A 10 -0.48 6.88 -9.78
CA GLU A 10 -0.70 6.38 -8.41
C GLU A 10 0.29 5.27 -7.98
N TRP A 11 0.99 4.63 -8.92
CA TRP A 11 1.90 3.52 -8.62
C TRP A 11 3.01 3.95 -7.68
N GLN A 12 3.71 5.04 -8.03
CA GLN A 12 4.80 5.56 -7.21
C GLN A 12 4.29 6.10 -5.87
N GLU A 13 3.19 6.87 -5.88
CA GLU A 13 2.59 7.45 -4.67
C GLU A 13 2.18 6.37 -3.66
N MET A 14 1.62 5.25 -4.14
CA MET A 14 1.26 4.09 -3.32
C MET A 14 2.46 3.53 -2.57
N TRP A 15 3.58 3.30 -3.26
CA TRP A 15 4.80 2.74 -2.65
C TRP A 15 5.46 3.72 -1.67
N GLU A 16 5.45 5.03 -1.98
CA GLU A 16 5.93 6.08 -1.09
C GLU A 16 5.10 6.15 0.21
N HIS A 17 3.77 6.07 0.10
CA HIS A 17 2.89 5.99 1.27
C HIS A 17 3.12 4.72 2.09
N LEU A 18 3.28 3.56 1.45
CA LEU A 18 3.59 2.31 2.14
C LEU A 18 4.92 2.42 2.91
N ALA A 19 5.95 3.01 2.32
CA ALA A 19 7.24 3.19 2.98
C ALA A 19 7.15 3.97 4.30
N LEU A 20 6.21 4.91 4.39
CA LEU A 20 5.94 5.71 5.59
C LEU A 20 5.02 5.00 6.59
N HIS A 21 4.48 3.83 6.26
CA HIS A 21 3.55 3.11 7.13
C HIS A 21 4.25 2.74 8.46
N PRO A 22 3.65 3.00 9.63
CA PRO A 22 4.31 2.80 10.93
C PRO A 22 4.84 1.38 11.14
N LEU A 23 4.17 0.38 10.55
CA LEU A 23 4.58 -1.01 10.62
C LEU A 23 5.98 -1.26 10.02
N ASN A 24 6.36 -0.50 9.00
CA ASN A 24 7.67 -0.61 8.37
C ASN A 24 8.81 -0.02 9.22
N ASN A 25 8.50 0.72 10.30
CA ASN A 25 9.50 1.30 11.21
C ASN A 25 10.63 2.08 10.50
N GLY A 26 10.30 2.78 9.41
CA GLY A 26 11.26 3.53 8.61
C GLY A 26 12.07 2.71 7.59
N ASP A 27 11.81 1.41 7.43
CA ASP A 27 12.36 0.59 6.35
C ASP A 27 11.44 0.63 5.11
N PRO A 28 11.77 1.40 4.06
CA PRO A 28 10.92 1.53 2.86
C PRO A 28 10.89 0.25 2.02
N ILE A 29 11.87 -0.64 2.17
CA ILE A 29 11.98 -1.86 1.38
C ILE A 29 11.29 -3.03 2.09
N CYS A 30 11.37 -3.05 3.43
CA CYS A 30 10.75 -4.03 4.32
C CYS A 30 10.97 -5.46 3.81
N ARG A 31 12.23 -5.90 3.72
CA ARG A 31 12.59 -7.24 3.24
C ARG A 31 12.69 -8.23 4.40
N SER A 32 12.10 -9.42 4.22
CA SER A 32 12.18 -10.52 5.19
C SER A 32 12.04 -11.87 4.49
N HIS A 33 12.93 -12.81 4.79
CA HIS A 33 12.92 -14.18 4.23
C HIS A 33 12.79 -14.21 2.69
N ASN A 34 13.50 -13.31 2.00
CA ASN A 34 13.44 -13.16 0.54
C ASN A 34 12.05 -12.76 0.00
N THR A 35 11.18 -12.21 0.85
CA THR A 35 9.90 -11.58 0.51
C THR A 35 9.93 -10.09 0.84
N ALA A 36 9.02 -9.34 0.24
CA ALA A 36 8.75 -7.95 0.54
C ALA A 36 7.24 -7.71 0.37
N TRP A 37 6.81 -6.45 0.46
CA TRP A 37 5.44 -6.07 0.11
C TRP A 37 5.10 -6.41 -1.34
N GLU A 38 3.93 -7.00 -1.54
CA GLU A 38 3.33 -7.39 -2.81
C GLU A 38 2.10 -6.53 -3.07
N TYR A 39 1.98 -5.99 -4.29
CA TYR A 39 0.77 -5.31 -4.73
C TYR A 39 -0.30 -6.33 -5.14
N MET A 40 -1.47 -6.27 -4.50
CA MET A 40 -2.55 -7.25 -4.69
C MET A 40 -3.67 -6.73 -5.60
N GLY A 41 -3.58 -5.48 -6.06
CA GLY A 41 -4.64 -4.80 -6.79
C GLY A 41 -5.22 -3.61 -6.03
N SER A 42 -6.10 -2.90 -6.70
CA SER A 42 -6.76 -1.71 -6.18
C SER A 42 -8.28 -1.84 -6.26
N THR A 43 -8.95 -1.21 -5.32
CA THR A 43 -10.39 -0.95 -5.35
C THR A 43 -10.65 0.50 -5.73
N GLN A 44 -11.91 0.94 -5.62
CA GLN A 44 -12.25 2.34 -5.84
C GLN A 44 -11.45 3.26 -4.90
N ASP A 45 -11.31 2.85 -3.64
CA ASP A 45 -10.83 3.75 -2.58
C ASP A 45 -9.45 3.39 -2.05
N HIS A 46 -8.97 2.16 -2.25
CA HIS A 46 -7.72 1.69 -1.63
C HIS A 46 -6.83 0.89 -2.60
N HIS A 47 -5.53 0.99 -2.42
CA HIS A 47 -4.54 0.02 -2.89
C HIS A 47 -4.33 -1.05 -1.83
N HIS A 48 -4.32 -2.32 -2.23
CA HIS A 48 -4.21 -3.45 -1.32
C HIS A 48 -2.81 -4.03 -1.42
N LEU A 49 -2.09 -4.08 -0.30
CA LEU A 49 -0.74 -4.61 -0.23
C LEU A 49 -0.66 -5.72 0.82
N ARG A 50 0.17 -6.72 0.54
CA ARG A 50 0.40 -7.86 1.43
C ARG A 50 1.88 -8.06 1.66
N HIS A 51 2.27 -8.33 2.90
CA HIS A 51 3.59 -8.84 3.23
C HIS A 51 3.45 -10.29 3.71
N ALA A 52 4.15 -11.23 3.06
CA ALA A 52 4.01 -12.66 3.39
C ALA A 52 4.54 -13.03 4.79
N ILE A 53 5.65 -12.42 5.23
CA ILE A 53 6.20 -12.59 6.58
C ILE A 53 6.89 -11.33 7.09
N HIS A 54 6.12 -10.39 7.65
CA HIS A 54 6.62 -9.07 7.99
C HIS A 54 7.71 -9.15 9.07
N PRO A 55 8.88 -8.48 8.93
CA PRO A 55 10.01 -8.62 9.85
C PRO A 55 9.67 -8.23 11.30
N ALA A 56 8.78 -7.25 11.50
CA ALA A 56 8.39 -6.80 12.84
C ALA A 56 7.41 -7.74 13.55
N THR A 57 6.54 -8.45 12.81
CA THR A 57 5.44 -9.23 13.41
C THR A 57 5.60 -10.73 13.25
N GLY A 58 6.44 -11.18 12.31
CA GLY A 58 6.62 -12.59 11.96
C GLY A 58 5.40 -13.24 11.31
N LYS A 59 4.42 -12.44 10.85
CA LYS A 59 3.13 -12.92 10.32
C LYS A 59 2.86 -12.34 8.92
N ILE A 60 1.82 -12.86 8.28
CA ILE A 60 1.26 -12.23 7.08
C ILE A 60 0.59 -10.93 7.51
N GLU A 61 0.94 -9.83 6.87
CA GLU A 61 0.37 -8.51 7.12
C GLU A 61 -0.32 -7.97 5.87
N TYR A 62 -1.37 -7.17 6.09
CA TYR A 62 -2.12 -6.50 5.04
C TYR A 62 -2.19 -5.02 5.35
N VAL A 63 -1.93 -4.18 4.36
CA VAL A 63 -2.04 -2.73 4.45
C VAL A 63 -2.90 -2.23 3.30
N TYR A 64 -3.74 -1.24 3.62
CA TYR A 64 -4.61 -0.57 2.66
C TYR A 64 -4.19 0.90 2.58
N ILE A 65 -3.71 1.31 1.42
CA ILE A 65 -3.30 2.70 1.19
C ILE A 65 -4.43 3.42 0.49
N GLU A 66 -4.92 4.51 1.07
CA GLU A 66 -6.00 5.32 0.49
C GLU A 66 -5.59 5.92 -0.85
N ARG A 67 -6.52 5.90 -1.80
CA ARG A 67 -6.39 6.58 -3.09
C ARG A 67 -6.83 8.02 -2.94
N ARG A 68 -6.15 8.96 -3.62
CA ARG A 68 -6.48 10.40 -3.57
C ARG A 68 -7.95 10.71 -3.84
N ARG A 69 -8.60 9.94 -4.74
CA ARG A 69 -10.03 10.11 -5.06
C ARG A 69 -10.98 9.77 -3.90
N ALA A 70 -10.58 8.92 -2.95
CA ALA A 70 -11.34 8.64 -1.74
C ALA A 70 -11.46 9.90 -0.85
N GLY A 71 -10.41 10.72 -0.83
CA GLY A 71 -10.37 12.01 -0.11
C GLY A 71 -11.17 13.14 -0.77
N VAL A 72 -11.75 12.96 -1.96
CA VAL A 72 -12.57 14.00 -2.61
C VAL A 72 -14.06 13.82 -2.30
N ALA A 73 -14.49 12.60 -1.97
CA ALA A 73 -15.89 12.30 -1.68
C ALA A 73 -16.44 13.04 -0.44
N TRP A 74 -15.61 13.28 0.58
CA TRP A 74 -16.03 14.05 1.76
C TRP A 74 -16.12 15.55 1.49
N ALA A 75 -15.35 16.09 0.53
CA ALA A 75 -15.31 17.51 0.23
C ALA A 75 -16.44 17.99 -0.70
N GLN A 76 -17.11 17.08 -1.42
CA GLN A 76 -18.24 17.41 -2.30
C GLN A 76 -19.61 17.40 -1.60
N SER A 77 -19.66 17.01 -0.32
CA SER A 77 -20.90 16.94 0.47
C SER A 77 -21.01 18.04 1.54
N ALA A 78 -20.17 19.08 1.47
CA ALA A 78 -20.13 20.21 2.41
C ALA A 78 -20.72 21.50 1.81
#